data_AF-A0A8J7C0S0-F1
#
_entry.id   AF-A0A8J7C0S0-F1
#
_cell.length_a   1.000
_cell.length_b   1.000
_cell.length_c   1.000
_cell.angle_alpha   90.00
_cell.angle_beta   90.00
_cell.angle_gamma   90.00
#
_symmetry.space_group_name_H-M   'P 1'
#
loop_
_entity.id
_entity.type
_entity.pdbx_description
1 polymer ?
#
loop_
_entity_poly.entity_id
_entity_poly.type
_entity_poly.pdbx_seq_one_letter_code
_entity_poly.pdbx_strand_id
1 'polypeptide(L)' 'MPEYWIIDPTQGKITVLTLVDGLYEEAVFQGSANLTSTTFPNLKLKAAEVLGAGM' A
#
# COMPACT_ATOMS: atom_id res chain seq x y z
N MET A 1 9.03 -4.34 -12.32
CA MET A 1 8.99 -2.90 -11.97
C MET A 1 9.07 -2.82 -10.46
N PRO A 2 9.85 -1.90 -9.88
CA PRO A 2 9.96 -1.79 -8.42
C PRO A 2 8.73 -1.11 -7.82
N GLU A 3 8.27 -1.68 -6.71
CA GLU A 3 7.15 -1.19 -5.91
C GLU A 3 7.57 -1.23 -4.43
N TYR A 4 7.35 -0.15 -3.69
CA TYR A 4 7.73 -0.02 -2.28
C TYR A 4 6.51 0.29 -1.42
N TRP A 5 6.47 -0.30 -0.24
CA TRP A 5 5.36 -0.18 0.68
C TRP A 5 5.84 0.46 1.97
N ILE A 6 5.26 1.60 2.31
CA ILE A 6 5.49 2.30 3.57
C ILE A 6 4.26 2.08 4.43
N ILE A 7 4.42 1.32 5.51
CA ILE A 7 3.36 1.02 6.47
C ILE A 7 3.53 1.94 7.68
N ASP A 8 2.53 2.77 7.95
CA ASP A 8 2.53 3.69 9.09
C ASP A 8 1.36 3.34 10.03
N PRO A 9 1.57 2.43 10.99
CA PRO A 9 0.53 1.98 11.92
C PRO A 9 0.07 3.08 12.88
N THR A 10 0.94 4.04 13.20
CA THR A 10 0.61 5.17 14.07
C THR A 10 -0.43 6.08 13.43
N GLN A 11 -0.28 6.35 12.13
CA GLN A 11 -1.23 7.15 11.35
C GLN A 11 -2.33 6.31 10.68
N GLY A 12 -2.28 4.98 10.79
CA GLY A 12 -3.25 4.09 10.16
C GLY A 12 -3.26 4.16 8.62
N LYS A 13 -2.10 4.44 8.02
CA LYS A 13 -1.96 4.64 6.57
C LYS A 13 -0.91 3.72 5.97
N ILE A 14 -1.11 3.40 4.70
CA ILE A 14 -0.17 2.66 3.86
C ILE A 14 0.07 3.48 2.61
N THR A 15 1.32 3.76 2.30
CA THR A 15 1.71 4.42 1.05
C THR A 15 2.41 3.41 0.17
N VAL A 16 1.85 3.15 -1.00
CA VAL A 16 2.46 2.34 -2.05
C VAL A 16 3.13 3.28 -3.05
N LEU A 17 4.43 3.10 -3.25
CA LEU A 17 5.24 3.82 -4.22
C LEU A 17 5.52 2.93 -5.41
N THR A 18 5.01 3.29 -6.58
CA THR A 18 5.25 2.55 -7.83
C THR A 18 6.13 3.34 -8.75
N LEU A 19 7.18 2.73 -9.29
CA LEU A 19 8.02 3.38 -10.30
C LEU A 19 7.31 3.34 -11.67
N VAL A 20 6.84 4.51 -12.13
CA VAL A 20 6.19 4.73 -13.42
C VAL A 20 7.01 5.75 -14.20
N ASP A 21 7.45 5.39 -15.40
CA ASP A 21 8.25 6.26 -16.29
C ASP A 21 9.44 6.96 -15.62
N GLY A 22 10.09 6.28 -14.67
CA GLY A 22 11.26 6.80 -13.95
C GLY A 22 10.95 7.68 -12.74
N LEU A 23 9.67 7.86 -12.40
CA LEU A 23 9.21 8.59 -11.21
C LEU A 23 8.44 7.66 -10.27
N TYR A 24 8.55 7.89 -8.96
CA TYR A 24 7.73 7.17 -7.99
C TYR A 24 6.39 7.88 -7.83
N GLU A 25 5.32 7.21 -8.24
CA GLU A 25 3.95 7.63 -7.91
C GLU A 25 3.56 7.08 -6.55
N GLU A 26 2.97 7.92 -5.71
CA GLU A 26 2.46 7.52 -4.40
C GLU A 26 0.95 7.28 -4.43
N ALA A 27 0.54 6.17 -3.82
CA ALA A 27 -0.86 5.84 -3.58
C ALA A 27 -1.06 5.60 -2.08
N VAL A 28 -1.85 6.44 -1.43
CA VAL A 28 -2.11 6.39 0.01
C VAL A 28 -3.43 5.67 0.28
N PHE A 29 -3.39 4.65 1.13
CA PHE A 29 -4.53 3.83 1.53
C PHE A 29 -4.70 3.90 3.05
N GLN A 30 -5.93 4.05 3.52
CA GLN A 30 -6.25 4.20 4.93
C GLN A 30 -7.54 3.43 5.28
N GLY A 31 -7.64 2.96 6.52
CA GLY A 31 -8.83 2.28 7.03
C GLY A 31 -9.25 1.09 6.16
N SER A 32 -10.49 1.10 5.67
CA SER A 32 -11.04 0.00 4.85
C SER A 32 -10.76 0.12 3.34
N ALA A 33 -9.88 1.04 2.93
CA ALA A 33 -9.49 1.17 1.52
C ALA A 33 -8.80 -0.11 1.04
N ASN A 34 -9.20 -0.60 -0.13
CA ASN A 34 -8.54 -1.73 -0.79
C ASN A 34 -7.19 -1.28 -1.31
N LEU A 35 -6.15 -2.03 -0.96
CA LEU A 35 -4.81 -1.83 -1.47
C LEU A 35 -4.74 -2.29 -2.92
N THR A 36 -4.14 -1.46 -3.76
CA THR A 36 -3.88 -1.81 -5.17
C THR A 36 -2.37 -1.92 -5.37
N SER A 37 -1.94 -3.04 -5.94
CA SER A 37 -0.55 -3.31 -6.27
C SER A 37 -0.42 -3.58 -7.75
N THR A 38 0.49 -2.87 -8.39
CA THR A 38 0.91 -3.15 -9.76
C THR A 38 1.68 -4.46 -9.87
N THR A 39 2.42 -4.84 -8.83
CA THR A 39 3.18 -6.10 -8.79
C THR A 39 2.27 -7.29 -8.49
N PHE A 40 1.24 -7.10 -7.66
CA PHE A 40 0.30 -8.11 -7.22
C PHE A 40 -1.16 -7.69 -7.52
N PRO A 41 -1.62 -7.74 -8.78
CA PRO A 41 -2.94 -7.25 -9.17
C PRO A 41 -4.11 -8.01 -8.53
N ASN A 42 -3.86 -9.23 -8.04
CA ASN A 42 -4.86 -10.05 -7.35
C ASN A 42 -4.85 -9.88 -5.82
N LEU A 43 -4.01 -8.98 -5.29
CA LEU A 43 -3.96 -8.71 -3.86
C LEU A 43 -5.27 -8.02 -3.43
N LYS A 44 -6.09 -8.75 -2.67
CA LYS A 44 -7.35 -8.24 -2.10
C LYS A 44 -7.18 -8.07 -0.59
N LEU A 45 -6.45 -7.04 -0.20
CA LEU A 45 -6.26 -6.69 1.20
C LEU A 45 -6.72 -5.26 1.45
N LYS A 46 -7.30 -5.01 2.62
CA LYS A 46 -7.59 -3.66 3.09
C LYS A 46 -6.42 -3.11 3.88
N ALA A 47 -6.26 -1.79 3.88
CA ALA A 47 -5.20 -1.15 4.66
C ALA A 47 -5.27 -1.54 6.14
N ALA A 48 -6.46 -1.55 6.74
CA ALA A 48 -6.69 -1.96 8.12
C ALA A 48 -6.26 -3.41 8.42
N GLU A 49 -6.38 -4.33 7.47
CA GLU A 49 -5.97 -5.72 7.67
C GLU A 49 -4.45 -5.84 7.75
N VAL A 50 -3.73 -5.13 6.88
CA VAL A 50 -2.27 -5.09 6.90
C VAL A 50 -1.76 -4.39 8.17
N LEU A 51 -2.41 -3.29 8.56
CA LEU A 51 -2.06 -2.55 9.78
C LEU A 51 -2.36 -3.36 11.06
N GLY A 52 -3.34 -4.27 11.01
CA GLY A 52 -3.73 -5.13 12.13
C GLY A 52 -3.00 -6.47 12.22
N ALA A 53 -2.26 -6.88 11.18
CA ALA A 53 -1.64 -8.21 11.10
C ALA A 53 -0.45 -8.43 12.05
N GLY A 54 0.08 -7.36 12.66
CA GLY A 54 1.21 -7.42 13.60
C GLY A 54 0.82 -7.48 15.09
N MET A 55 -0.48 -7.63 15.39
CA MET A 55 -1.02 -7.69 16.77
C MET A 55 -1.24 -9.11 17.25
#